data_AF-A0A1L3MFP1-F1
#
_entry.id   AF-A0A1L3MFP1-F1
#
_cell.length_a   1.000
_cell.length_b   1.000
_cell.length_c   1.000
_cell.angle_alpha   90.00
_cell.angle_beta   90.00
_cell.angle_gamma   90.00
#
_symmetry.space_group_name_H-M   'P 1'
#
loop_
_entity.id
_entity.type
_entity.pdbx_description
1 polymer ?
#
loop_
_entity_poly.entity_id
_entity_poly.type
_entity_poly.pdbx_seq_one_letter_code
_entity_poly.pdbx_strand_id
1 'polypeptide(L)' 'MHALRGFVTASRQVGFEMVVVHAFDVDAVTFYTTHGFTPFADNPMHLFLTTKELRATFDGL' A
#
# COMPACT_ATOMS: atom_id res chain seq x y z
N MET A 1 2.49 10.92 -4.82
CA MET A 1 2.04 9.75 -5.62
C MET A 1 3.16 9.11 -6.47
N HIS A 2 4.45 9.29 -6.16
CA HIS A 2 5.55 8.70 -6.97
C HIS A 2 6.05 7.34 -6.44
N ALA A 3 6.06 7.13 -5.12
CA ALA A 3 6.57 5.90 -4.52
C ALA A 3 5.76 4.64 -4.92
N LEU A 4 4.42 4.70 -4.84
CA LEU A 4 3.53 3.58 -5.20
C LEU A 4 3.67 3.15 -6.68
N ARG A 5 3.89 4.10 -7.58
CA ARG A 5 4.14 3.79 -9.00
C ARG A 5 5.47 3.06 -9.18
N GLY A 6 6.52 3.43 -8.44
CA GLY A 6 7.78 2.70 -8.42
C GLY A 6 7.62 1.26 -7.93
N PHE A 7 6.77 1.05 -6.92
CA PHE A 7 6.47 -0.29 -6.41
C PHE A 7 5.73 -1.17 -7.42
N VAL A 8 4.88 -0.62 -8.30
CA VAL A 8 4.30 -1.41 -9.40
C VAL A 8 5.40 -2.01 -10.29
N THR A 9 6.36 -1.20 -10.72
CA THR A 9 7.48 -1.65 -11.55
C THR A 9 8.34 -2.68 -10.81
N ALA A 10 8.71 -2.39 -9.57
CA ALA A 10 9.52 -3.31 -8.74
C ALA A 10 8.80 -4.64 -8.51
N SER A 11 7.48 -4.64 -8.33
CA SER A 11 6.68 -5.86 -8.11
C SER A 11 6.75 -6.83 -9.29
N ARG A 12 6.91 -6.30 -10.52
CA ARG A 12 7.04 -7.12 -11.73
C ARG A 12 8.44 -7.73 -11.88
N GLN A 13 9.44 -7.14 -11.25
CA GLN A 13 10.84 -7.59 -11.33
C GLN A 13 11.21 -8.55 -10.19
N VAL A 14 10.74 -8.28 -8.98
CA VAL A 14 11.17 -8.99 -7.75
C VAL A 14 10.09 -9.90 -7.18
N GLY A 15 8.81 -9.67 -7.53
CA GLY A 15 7.71 -10.56 -7.14
C GLY A 15 7.34 -10.52 -5.65
N PHE A 16 7.15 -9.33 -5.08
CA PHE A 16 6.60 -9.20 -3.73
C PHE A 16 5.07 -9.09 -3.75
N GLU A 17 4.43 -9.58 -2.68
CA GLU A 17 2.97 -9.69 -2.60
C GLU A 17 2.27 -8.45 -2.03
N MET A 18 2.97 -7.65 -1.21
CA MET A 18 2.36 -6.46 -0.58
C MET A 18 3.39 -5.37 -0.24
N VAL A 19 2.90 -4.14 -0.15
CA VAL A 19 3.61 -3.00 0.43
C VAL A 19 3.10 -2.79 1.85
N VAL A 20 4.00 -2.68 2.83
CA VAL A 20 3.65 -2.41 4.23
C VAL A 20 4.13 -1.02 4.62
N VAL A 21 3.29 -0.29 5.37
CA VAL A 21 3.62 1.00 5.97
C VAL A 21 3.39 0.93 7.47
N HIS A 22 4.29 1.56 8.24
CA HIS A 22 4.09 1.80 9.65
C HIS A 22 3.72 3.28 9.80
N ALA A 23 2.45 3.54 10.06
CA ALA A 23 1.95 4.89 10.24
C ALA A 23 2.55 5.51 11.51
N PHE A 24 2.89 6.79 11.44
CA PHE A 24 3.45 7.52 12.57
C PHE A 24 2.37 7.91 13.59
N ASP A 25 1.18 8.27 13.10
CA ASP A 25 0.03 8.72 13.89
C ASP A 25 -1.29 8.25 13.26
N VAL A 26 -2.40 8.54 13.94
CA VAL A 26 -3.75 8.17 13.50
C VAL A 26 -4.14 8.89 12.20
N ASP A 27 -3.68 10.12 12.00
CA ASP A 27 -3.95 10.86 10.76
C ASP A 27 -3.29 10.18 9.55
N ALA A 28 -2.08 9.63 9.74
CA ALA A 28 -1.43 8.80 8.74
C ALA A 28 -2.19 7.48 8.50
N VAL A 29 -2.74 6.83 9.53
CA VAL A 29 -3.61 5.64 9.36
C VAL A 29 -4.81 6.00 8.48
N THR A 30 -5.49 7.12 8.76
CA THR A 30 -6.61 7.62 7.95
C THR A 30 -6.16 7.91 6.51
N PHE A 31 -5.03 8.59 6.33
CA PHE A 31 -4.47 8.87 5.02
C PHE A 31 -4.22 7.58 4.22
N TYR A 32 -3.54 6.59 4.78
CA TYR A 32 -3.26 5.34 4.07
C TYR A 32 -4.53 4.54 3.77
N THR A 33 -5.49 4.51 4.70
CA THR A 33 -6.77 3.81 4.51
C THR A 33 -7.57 4.42 3.36
N THR A 34 -7.61 5.76 3.25
CA THR A 34 -8.27 6.44 2.10
C THR A 34 -7.60 6.15 0.76
N HIS A 35 -6.34 5.71 0.76
CA HIS A 35 -5.59 5.30 -0.43
C HIS A 35 -5.59 3.78 -0.65
N GLY A 36 -6.49 3.05 0.02
CA GLY A 36 -6.73 1.62 -0.21
C GLY A 36 -5.88 0.67 0.64
N PHE A 37 -5.07 1.19 1.57
CA PHE A 37 -4.37 0.33 2.52
C PHE A 37 -5.34 -0.24 3.56
N THR A 38 -5.07 -1.46 3.99
CA THR A 38 -5.81 -2.16 5.03
C THR A 38 -4.97 -2.26 6.31
N PRO A 39 -5.48 -1.87 7.49
CA PRO A 39 -4.79 -2.08 8.75
C PRO A 39 -4.62 -3.57 9.08
N PHE A 40 -3.52 -3.95 9.72
CA PHE A 40 -3.40 -5.30 10.29
C PHE A 40 -4.34 -5.47 11.49
N ALA A 41 -4.80 -6.71 11.70
CA ALA A 41 -5.77 -7.03 12.75
C ALA A 41 -5.19 -6.89 14.16
N ASP A 42 -3.90 -7.15 14.33
CA ASP A 42 -3.17 -7.10 15.59
C ASP A 42 -2.52 -5.73 15.87
N ASN A 43 -2.25 -4.95 14.82
CA ASN A 43 -1.71 -3.59 14.95
C ASN A 43 -2.29 -2.63 13.90
N PRO A 44 -3.28 -1.79 14.29
CA PRO A 44 -3.91 -0.82 13.40
C PRO A 44 -2.97 0.26 12.85
N MET A 45 -1.80 0.48 13.46
CA MET A 45 -0.80 1.44 12.99
C MET A 45 0.04 0.88 11.85
N HIS A 46 0.01 -0.43 11.64
CA HIS A 46 0.67 -1.06 10.50
C HIS A 46 -0.42 -1.35 9.46
N LEU A 47 -0.17 -0.95 8.22
CA LEU A 47 -1.11 -1.16 7.14
C LEU A 47 -0.41 -1.79 5.94
N PHE A 48 -1.16 -2.50 5.12
CA PHE A 48 -0.66 -3.11 3.91
C PHE A 48 -1.55 -2.78 2.70
N LEU A 49 -0.95 -2.83 1.52
CA LEU A 49 -1.64 -2.79 0.24
C LEU A 49 -1.11 -3.94 -0.61
N THR A 50 -1.98 -4.81 -1.11
CA THR A 50 -1.53 -5.94 -1.93
C THR A 50 -1.02 -5.45 -3.28
N THR A 51 -0.07 -6.16 -3.87
CA THR A 51 0.42 -5.88 -5.22
C THR A 51 -0.71 -5.99 -6.25
N LYS A 52 -1.71 -6.86 -6.02
CA LYS A 52 -2.91 -6.96 -6.84
C LYS A 52 -3.70 -5.66 -6.84
N GLU A 53 -4.02 -5.13 -5.67
CA GLU A 53 -4.76 -3.87 -5.52
C GLU A 53 -3.94 -2.68 -6.02
N LEU A 54 -2.64 -2.66 -5.68
CA LEU A 54 -1.70 -1.65 -6.15
C LEU A 54 -1.67 -1.57 -7.68
N ARG A 55 -1.64 -2.69 -8.39
CA ARG A 55 -1.69 -2.72 -9.86
C ARG A 55 -3.05 -2.23 -10.37
N ALA A 56 -4.15 -2.69 -9.78
CA ALA A 56 -5.49 -2.25 -10.17
C ALA A 56 -5.67 -0.71 -10.06
N THR A 57 -5.03 -0.06 -9.09
CA THR A 57 -5.04 1.41 -8.96
C THR A 57 -4.41 2.13 -10.16
N PHE A 58 -3.42 1.52 -10.82
CA PHE A 58 -2.69 2.15 -11.94
C PHE A 58 -3.05 1.60 -13.32
N ASP A 59 -3.61 0.39 -13.41
CA ASP A 59 -4.05 -0.21 -14.67
C ASP A 59 -5.38 0.41 -15.19
N GLY A 60 -6.10 1.16 -14.33
CA GLY A 60 -7.32 1.91 -14.69
C GLY A 60 -7.11 3.38 -15.09
N LEU A 61 -5.86 3.81 -15.28
CA LEU A 61 -5.46 5.17 -15.70
C LEU A 61 -5.01 5.23 -17.16
#